data_AF-A0A0A2M6H5-F1
#
_entry.id   AF-A0A0A2M6H5-F1
#
_cell.length_a   1.000
_cell.length_b   1.000
_cell.length_c   1.000
_cell.angle_alpha   90.00
_cell.angle_beta   90.00
_cell.angle_gamma   90.00
#
_symmetry.space_group_name_H-M   'P 1'
#
loop_
_entity.id
_entity.type
_entity.pdbx_description
1 polymer ?
#
loop_
_entity_poly.entity_id
_entity_poly.type
_entity_poly.pdbx_seq_one_letter_code
_entity_poly.pdbx_strand_id
1 'polypeptide(L)'
;MENTNLNQAIQPTFTLLKFTFGLVPIVAGLDKFTNLLTNWEQYMHPGISEMLPFSAHTFMMVVGVIEIIAGIIVLKKTELGGYIVAAWLTLIALTLLASLNYLDVAVRDLVMAIAAFSMARIAKFIQ
;
A
#
# COMPACT_ATOMS: atom_id res chain seq x y z
N MET A 1 19.58 -23.83 18.14
CA MET A 1 20.58 -23.51 17.10
C MET A 1 19.92 -23.35 15.74
N GLU A 2 19.11 -24.32 15.27
CA GLU A 2 18.44 -24.25 13.96
C GLU A 2 17.51 -23.02 13.78
N ASN A 3 16.61 -22.74 14.74
CA ASN A 3 15.74 -21.56 14.69
C ASN A 3 16.50 -20.22 14.70
N THR A 4 17.67 -20.18 15.34
CA THR A 4 18.53 -18.98 15.40
C THR A 4 19.14 -18.70 14.02
N ASN A 5 19.61 -19.75 13.33
CA ASN A 5 20.13 -19.65 11.96
C ASN A 5 19.03 -19.25 10.97
N LEU A 6 17.82 -19.80 11.11
CA LEU A 6 16.69 -19.48 10.25
C LEU A 6 16.27 -18.01 10.36
N ASN A 7 16.18 -17.49 11.59
CA ASN A 7 15.89 -16.08 11.82
C ASN A 7 16.98 -15.18 11.22
N GLN A 8 18.25 -15.52 11.41
CA GLN A 8 19.36 -14.75 10.85
C GLN A 8 19.34 -14.71 9.31
N ALA A 9 18.87 -15.78 8.66
CA ALA A 9 18.70 -15.83 7.21
C ALA A 9 17.49 -15.00 6.71
N ILE A 10 16.39 -14.92 7.47
CA ILE A 10 15.16 -14.23 7.06
C ILE A 10 15.21 -12.73 7.34
N GLN A 11 15.92 -12.29 8.39
CA GLN A 11 15.95 -10.90 8.84
C GLN A 11 16.33 -9.88 7.74
N PRO A 12 17.34 -10.10 6.88
CA PRO A 12 17.66 -9.16 5.80
C PRO A 12 16.52 -9.00 4.80
N THR A 13 15.94 -10.11 4.33
CA THR A 13 14.80 -10.12 3.39
C THR A 13 13.57 -9.46 4.00
N PHE A 14 13.28 -9.76 5.26
CA PHE A 14 12.19 -9.13 5.99
C PHE A 14 12.41 -7.62 6.14
N THR A 15 13.63 -7.20 6.45
CA THR A 15 13.98 -5.78 6.60
C THR A 15 13.78 -5.03 5.28
N LEU A 16 14.17 -5.63 4.15
CA LEU A 16 13.90 -5.07 2.82
C LEU A 16 12.40 -4.94 2.56
N LEU A 17 11.61 -5.98 2.81
CA LEU A 17 10.15 -5.91 2.65
C LEU A 17 9.54 -4.81 3.54
N LYS A 18 9.98 -4.72 4.80
CA LYS A 18 9.54 -3.71 5.75
C LYS A 18 9.81 -2.29 5.24
N PHE A 19 11.00 -2.03 4.70
CA PHE A 19 11.32 -0.72 4.14
C PHE A 19 10.57 -0.46 2.83
N THR A 20 10.43 -1.45 1.96
CA THR A 20 9.66 -1.31 0.72
C THR A 20 8.21 -0.93 1.03
N PHE A 21 7.50 -1.73 1.83
CA PHE A 21 6.10 -1.46 2.18
C PHE A 21 5.90 -0.34 3.18
N GLY A 22 6.96 0.15 3.83
CA GLY A 22 6.92 1.34 4.66
C GLY A 22 7.13 2.63 3.86
N LEU A 23 8.15 2.66 2.99
CA LEU A 23 8.55 3.85 2.23
C LEU A 23 7.68 4.09 1.00
N VAL A 24 7.29 3.03 0.27
CA VAL A 24 6.49 3.18 -0.96
C VAL A 24 5.16 3.89 -0.69
N PRO A 25 4.35 3.53 0.33
CA PRO A 25 3.12 4.26 0.64
C PRO A 25 3.37 5.71 1.07
N ILE A 26 4.49 6.00 1.76
CA ILE A 26 4.84 7.37 2.15
C ILE A 26 5.14 8.20 0.91
N VAL A 27 5.95 7.68 0.00
CA VAL A 27 6.30 8.37 -1.25
C VAL A 27 5.07 8.53 -2.14
N ALA A 28 4.25 7.49 -2.29
CA ALA A 28 3.02 7.54 -3.07
C ALA A 28 1.99 8.53 -2.47
N GLY A 29 1.90 8.59 -1.14
CA GLY A 29 1.02 9.52 -0.46
C GLY A 29 1.50 10.97 -0.57
N LEU A 30 2.81 11.21 -0.48
CA LEU A 30 3.40 12.54 -0.74
C LEU A 30 3.21 12.96 -2.19
N ASP A 31 3.32 12.03 -3.14
CA ASP A 31 3.12 12.32 -4.55
C ASP A 31 1.69 12.76 -4.88
N LYS A 32 0.69 12.39 -4.08
CA LYS A 32 -0.69 12.88 -4.24
C LYS A 32 -0.86 14.37 -3.97
N PHE A 33 0.11 15.00 -3.30
CA PHE A 33 0.15 16.46 -3.11
C PHE A 33 0.91 17.17 -4.22
N THR A 34 1.91 16.52 -4.81
CA THR A 34 2.84 17.14 -5.75
C THR A 34 2.56 16.77 -7.21
N ASN A 35 1.85 15.66 -7.46
CA ASN A 35 1.59 15.04 -8.76
C ASN A 35 2.87 14.92 -9.64
N LEU A 36 4.00 14.52 -9.04
CA LEU A 36 5.28 14.42 -9.75
C LEU A 36 5.36 13.14 -10.59
N LEU A 37 4.83 12.02 -10.07
CA LEU A 37 4.82 10.75 -10.81
C LEU A 37 3.63 10.66 -11.75
N THR A 38 2.45 11.10 -11.31
CA THR A 38 1.22 11.05 -12.10
C THR A 38 0.17 12.02 -11.57
N ASN A 39 -0.82 12.36 -12.42
CA ASN A 39 -2.04 13.00 -11.95
C ASN A 39 -2.95 11.93 -11.34
N TRP A 40 -3.11 11.96 -10.02
CA TRP A 40 -3.84 10.93 -9.30
C TRP A 40 -5.37 11.01 -9.46
N GLU A 41 -5.90 12.17 -9.83
CA GLU A 41 -7.33 12.40 -10.00
C GLU A 41 -7.92 11.56 -11.15
N GLN A 42 -7.10 11.21 -12.15
CA GLN A 42 -7.54 10.42 -13.30
C GLN A 42 -7.89 8.95 -12.96
N TYR A 43 -7.33 8.42 -11.86
CA TYR A 43 -7.61 7.07 -11.40
C TYR A 43 -8.90 6.99 -10.56
N MET A 44 -9.48 8.13 -10.21
CA MET A 44 -10.73 8.18 -9.47
C MET A 44 -11.90 7.85 -10.39
N HIS A 45 -12.78 6.97 -9.93
CA HIS A 45 -13.98 6.63 -10.69
C HIS A 45 -14.92 7.86 -10.74
N PRO A 46 -15.46 8.26 -11.91
CA PRO A 46 -16.29 9.46 -12.03
C PRO A 46 -17.48 9.50 -11.07
N GLY A 47 -18.10 8.34 -10.82
CA GLY A 47 -19.21 8.23 -9.87
C GLY A 47 -18.83 8.54 -8.41
N ILE A 48 -17.57 8.39 -8.01
CA ILE A 48 -17.12 8.78 -6.66
C ILE A 48 -16.99 10.30 -6.59
N SER A 49 -16.47 10.95 -7.64
CA SER A 49 -16.33 12.40 -7.72
C SER A 49 -17.67 13.12 -7.59
N GLU A 50 -18.74 12.56 -8.16
CA GLU A 50 -20.10 13.13 -8.12
C GLU A 50 -20.80 12.99 -6.76
N MET A 51 -20.38 12.02 -5.94
CA MET A 51 -20.96 11.78 -4.60
C MET A 51 -20.26 12.58 -3.49
N LEU A 52 -19.08 13.13 -3.77
CA LEU A 52 -18.29 13.84 -2.76
C LEU A 52 -18.72 15.31 -2.64
N PRO A 53 -18.82 15.85 -1.41
CA PRO A 53 -19.10 17.28 -1.20
C PRO A 53 -17.88 18.19 -1.46
N PHE A 54 -16.78 17.64 -1.98
CA PHE A 54 -15.52 18.34 -2.24
C PHE A 54 -14.84 17.82 -3.51
N SER A 55 -13.83 18.56 -3.99
CA SER A 55 -13.14 18.25 -5.24
C SER A 55 -12.37 16.92 -5.22
N ALA A 56 -12.22 16.29 -6.38
CA ALA A 56 -11.38 15.09 -6.54
C ALA A 56 -9.94 15.31 -6.06
N HIS A 57 -9.39 16.51 -6.27
CA HIS A 57 -8.08 16.91 -5.76
C HIS A 57 -8.01 16.80 -4.23
N THR A 58 -8.97 17.39 -3.51
CA THR A 58 -9.03 17.33 -2.05
C THR A 58 -9.18 15.90 -1.55
N PHE A 59 -9.94 15.06 -2.26
CA PHE A 59 -10.04 13.64 -1.95
C PHE A 59 -8.68 12.94 -2.05
N MET A 60 -7.96 13.15 -3.16
CA MET A 60 -6.65 12.53 -3.36
C MET A 60 -5.62 12.98 -2.32
N MET A 61 -5.67 14.24 -1.86
CA MET A 61 -4.84 14.69 -0.74
C MET A 61 -5.16 13.93 0.55
N VAL A 62 -6.44 13.71 0.88
CA VAL A 62 -6.85 12.94 2.06
C VAL A 62 -6.36 11.48 1.95
N VAL A 63 -6.51 10.87 0.78
CA VAL A 63 -5.96 9.53 0.50
C VAL A 63 -4.44 9.52 0.71
N GLY A 64 -3.73 10.57 0.26
CA GLY A 64 -2.29 10.71 0.48
C GLY A 64 -1.89 10.73 1.95
N VAL A 65 -2.64 11.43 2.81
CA VAL A 65 -2.42 11.39 4.27
C VAL A 65 -2.59 9.97 4.82
N ILE A 66 -3.64 9.26 4.39
CA ILE A 66 -3.92 7.90 4.86
C ILE A 66 -2.78 6.95 4.47
N GLU A 67 -2.27 7.04 3.25
CA GLU A 67 -1.15 6.20 2.78
C GLU A 67 0.16 6.48 3.54
N ILE A 68 0.45 7.75 3.84
CA ILE A 68 1.60 8.12 4.67
C ILE A 68 1.47 7.49 6.06
N ILE A 69 0.29 7.59 6.68
CA ILE A 69 0.03 6.98 7.98
C ILE A 69 0.20 5.46 7.90
N ALA A 70 -0.34 4.80 6.86
CA ALA A 70 -0.19 3.36 6.66
C ALA A 70 1.30 2.96 6.54
N GLY A 71 2.10 3.69 5.77
CA GLY A 71 3.54 3.44 5.67
C GLY A 71 4.28 3.62 6.99
N ILE A 72 3.93 4.65 7.78
CA ILE A 72 4.47 4.84 9.14
C ILE A 72 4.07 3.66 10.05
N ILE A 73 2.84 3.16 9.96
CA ILE A 73 2.39 2.00 10.72
C ILE A 73 3.22 0.77 10.34
N VAL A 74 3.50 0.52 9.06
CA VAL A 74 4.39 -0.58 8.63
C VAL A 74 5.77 -0.47 9.27
N LEU A 75 6.36 0.73 9.32
CA LEU A 75 7.69 0.91 9.90
C LEU A 75 7.71 0.69 11.42
N LYS A 76 6.62 1.00 12.13
CA LYS A 76 6.51 0.84 13.59
C LYS A 76 6.00 -0.54 14.02
N LYS A 77 5.00 -1.07 13.32
CA LYS A 77 4.29 -2.32 13.59
C LYS A 77 4.05 -3.05 12.26
N THR A 78 5.07 -3.75 11.77
CA THR A 78 5.10 -4.34 10.43
C THR A 78 3.95 -5.33 10.20
N GLU A 79 3.58 -6.14 11.20
CA GLU A 79 2.45 -7.06 11.10
C GLU A 79 1.15 -6.32 10.77
N LEU A 80 0.77 -5.36 11.61
CA LEU A 80 -0.47 -4.60 11.45
C LEU A 80 -0.45 -3.76 10.16
N GLY A 81 0.65 -3.05 9.92
CA GLY A 81 0.80 -2.22 8.73
C GLY A 81 0.73 -3.03 7.44
N GLY A 82 1.35 -4.21 7.41
CA GLY A 82 1.31 -5.09 6.23
C GLY A 82 -0.10 -5.57 5.91
N TYR A 83 -0.92 -5.90 6.93
CA TYR A 83 -2.33 -6.23 6.70
C TYR A 83 -3.15 -5.02 6.19
N ILE A 84 -2.90 -3.83 6.74
CA ILE A 84 -3.57 -2.59 6.30
C ILE A 84 -3.24 -2.32 4.83
N VAL A 85 -1.95 -2.34 4.46
CA VAL A 85 -1.51 -2.11 3.08
C VAL A 85 -2.05 -3.19 2.14
N ALA A 86 -2.04 -4.46 2.54
CA ALA A 86 -2.59 -5.55 1.74
C ALA A 86 -4.09 -5.37 1.47
N ALA A 87 -4.88 -5.05 2.50
CA ALA A 87 -6.31 -4.78 2.35
C ALA A 87 -6.56 -3.57 1.44
N TRP A 88 -5.81 -2.49 1.64
CA TRP A 88 -5.92 -1.27 0.84
C TRP A 88 -5.65 -1.51 -0.64
N LEU A 89 -4.52 -2.13 -0.98
CA LEU A 89 -4.15 -2.47 -2.36
C LEU A 89 -5.15 -3.43 -3.00
N THR A 90 -5.68 -4.39 -2.23
CA THR A 90 -6.72 -5.31 -2.73
C THR A 90 -8.00 -4.55 -3.09
N LEU A 91 -8.43 -3.59 -2.26
CA LEU A 91 -9.62 -2.79 -2.52
C LEU A 91 -9.46 -1.91 -3.77
N ILE A 92 -8.29 -1.28 -3.94
CA ILE A 92 -7.97 -0.51 -5.14
C ILE A 92 -8.02 -1.42 -6.37
N ALA A 93 -7.35 -2.55 -6.33
CA ALA A 93 -7.32 -3.49 -7.44
C ALA A 93 -8.73 -3.98 -7.83
N LEU A 94 -9.56 -4.35 -6.85
CA LEU A 94 -10.94 -4.78 -7.10
C LEU A 94 -11.78 -3.67 -7.74
N THR A 95 -11.57 -2.42 -7.33
CA THR A 95 -12.27 -1.27 -7.92
C THR A 95 -11.85 -1.04 -9.37
N LEU A 96 -10.56 -1.14 -9.67
CA LEU A 96 -10.02 -1.05 -11.03
C LEU A 96 -10.55 -2.19 -11.92
N LEU A 97 -10.53 -3.44 -11.42
CA LEU A 97 -11.11 -4.59 -12.10
C LEU A 97 -12.60 -4.41 -12.40
N ALA A 98 -13.38 -3.93 -11.41
CA ALA A 98 -14.81 -3.67 -11.59
C ALA A 98 -15.07 -2.55 -12.62
N SER A 99 -14.19 -1.55 -12.69
CA SER A 99 -14.29 -0.47 -13.66
C SER A 99 -13.86 -0.86 -15.09
N LEU A 100 -13.25 -2.04 -15.28
CA LEU A 100 -12.62 -2.51 -16.51
C LEU A 100 -11.53 -1.57 -17.10
N ASN A 101 -11.08 -0.59 -16.32
CA ASN A 101 -10.00 0.33 -16.66
C ASN A 101 -8.74 0.00 -15.86
N TYR A 102 -7.56 0.22 -16.46
CA TYR A 102 -6.25 0.01 -15.81
C TYR A 102 -6.07 -1.41 -15.22
N LEU A 103 -6.46 -2.44 -15.98
CA LEU A 103 -6.36 -3.85 -15.56
C LEU A 103 -4.93 -4.30 -15.24
N ASP A 104 -3.94 -3.72 -15.93
CA ASP A 104 -2.52 -3.92 -15.68
C ASP A 104 -2.08 -3.40 -14.30
N VAL A 105 -2.60 -2.23 -13.90
CA VAL A 105 -2.39 -1.66 -12.56
C VAL A 105 -3.06 -2.54 -11.50
N ALA A 106 -4.30 -2.99 -11.76
CA ALA A 106 -5.03 -3.83 -10.81
C ALA A 106 -4.30 -5.15 -10.50
N VAL A 107 -3.75 -5.83 -11.51
CA VAL A 107 -2.98 -7.07 -11.32
C VAL A 107 -1.70 -6.80 -10.52
N ARG A 108 -1.01 -5.70 -10.79
CA ARG A 108 0.19 -5.30 -10.05
C ARG A 108 -0.12 -5.05 -8.57
N ASP A 109 -1.21 -4.35 -8.30
CA ASP A 109 -1.65 -4.04 -6.93
C ASP A 109 -2.00 -5.31 -6.15
N LEU A 110 -2.63 -6.31 -6.79
CA LEU A 110 -2.86 -7.62 -6.16
C LEU A 110 -1.56 -8.34 -5.82
N VAL A 111 -0.56 -8.31 -6.72
CA VAL A 111 0.75 -8.92 -6.45
C VAL A 111 1.42 -8.23 -5.26
N MET A 112 1.39 -6.90 -5.21
CA MET A 112 1.92 -6.13 -4.08
C MET A 112 1.13 -6.41 -2.79
N ALA A 113 -0.20 -6.57 -2.86
CA ALA A 113 -1.04 -6.91 -1.73
C ALA A 113 -0.68 -8.27 -1.13
N ILE A 114 -0.48 -9.28 -1.99
CA ILE A 114 -0.04 -10.62 -1.57
C ILE A 114 1.33 -10.54 -0.91
N ALA A 115 2.29 -9.80 -1.49
CA ALA A 115 3.61 -9.63 -0.89
C ALA A 115 3.56 -8.90 0.47
N ALA A 116 2.71 -7.87 0.61
CA ALA A 116 2.48 -7.19 1.88
C ALA A 116 1.85 -8.12 2.94
N PHE A 117 0.89 -8.95 2.53
CA PHE A 117 0.28 -9.96 3.40
C PHE A 117 1.30 -11.02 3.84
N SER A 118 2.12 -11.51 2.91
CA SER A 118 3.22 -12.43 3.22
C SER A 118 4.20 -11.80 4.22
N MET A 119 4.59 -10.54 4.01
CA MET A 119 5.43 -9.81 4.97
C MET A 119 4.77 -9.74 6.35
N ALA A 120 3.48 -9.40 6.44
CA ALA A 120 2.74 -9.34 7.70
C ALA A 120 2.72 -10.71 8.42
N ARG A 121 2.51 -11.79 7.67
CA ARG A 121 2.54 -13.16 8.19
C ARG A 121 3.91 -13.55 8.72
N ILE A 122 4.98 -13.17 8.03
CA ILE A 122 6.35 -13.41 8.50
C ILE A 122 6.62 -12.57 9.75
N ALA A 123 6.24 -11.29 9.77
CA ALA A 123 6.44 -10.37 10.90
C ALA A 123 5.98 -10.98 12.24
N LYS A 124 4.84 -11.66 12.24
CA LYS A 124 4.27 -12.34 13.42
C LYS A 124 5.20 -13.37 14.09
N PHE A 125 6.16 -13.91 13.35
CA PHE A 125 7.08 -14.95 13.84
C PHE A 125 8.50 -14.43 14.15
N ILE A 126 8.86 -13.23 13.70
CA ILE A 126 10.22 -12.66 13.83
C ILE A 126 10.28 -11.33 14.58
N GLN A 127 9.14 -10.67 14.83
CA GLN A 127 9.00 -9.52 15.72
C GLN A 127 8.27 -9.93 17.00
#